data_AF-A0A6I1W5H9-F1
#
_entry.id   AF-A0A6I1W5H9-F1
#
_cell.length_a   1.000
_cell.length_b   1.000
_cell.length_c   1.000
_cell.angle_alpha   90.00
_cell.angle_beta   90.00
_cell.angle_gamma   90.00
#
_symmetry.space_group_name_H-M   'P 1'
#
loop_
_entity.id
_entity.type
_entity.pdbx_description
1 polymer ?
#
loop_
_entity_poly.entity_id
_entity_poly.type
_entity_poly.pdbx_seq_one_letter_code
_entity_poly.pdbx_strand_id
1 'polypeptide(L)'
;LNAMWRYRFLYRDIEHLLLSDSELAVRYRCFSTQCLAQGQAIYSGFVKAGILDMTPQQIESLTLNAWIILTSWVGFLCTTRENATHLSEEALTRGIYQLLILESGYVTPPYRAAVDELLKEYYVPLQKTLVVQ
;
A
#
# COMPACT_ATOMS: atom_id res chain seq x y z
N LEU A 1 -5.98 2.08 7.55
CA LEU A 1 -7.25 2.34 6.83
C LEU A 1 -7.78 3.77 7.04
N ASN A 2 -7.98 4.22 8.29
CA ASN A 2 -8.59 5.53 8.59
C ASN A 2 -7.85 6.73 7.97
N ALA A 3 -6.51 6.75 7.96
CA ALA A 3 -5.73 7.87 7.40
C ALA A 3 -5.86 8.02 5.87
N MET A 4 -5.74 6.92 5.10
CA MET A 4 -5.92 6.95 3.64
C MET A 4 -7.31 7.46 3.26
N TRP A 5 -8.34 7.07 4.03
CA TRP A 5 -9.71 7.53 3.81
C TRP A 5 -9.94 8.99 4.22
N ARG A 6 -9.49 9.35 5.42
CA ARG A 6 -9.69 10.68 6.01
C ARG A 6 -8.93 11.77 5.25
N TYR A 7 -7.75 11.44 4.72
CA TYR A 7 -6.91 12.35 3.94
C TYR A 7 -6.86 12.00 2.45
N ARG A 8 -7.90 11.33 1.92
CA ARG A 8 -7.97 10.91 0.50
C ARG A 8 -7.78 12.04 -0.50
N PHE A 9 -8.16 13.27 -0.15
CA PHE A 9 -7.94 14.45 -0.99
C PHE A 9 -6.44 14.67 -1.27
N LEU A 10 -5.58 14.39 -0.29
CA LEU A 10 -4.14 14.52 -0.43
C LEU A 10 -3.64 13.51 -1.46
N TYR A 11 -4.03 12.25 -1.34
CA TYR A 11 -3.62 11.18 -2.27
C TYR A 11 -4.14 11.36 -3.69
N ARG A 12 -5.31 11.98 -3.86
CA ARG A 12 -5.91 12.23 -5.19
C ARG A 12 -5.19 13.33 -5.96
N ASP A 13 -4.87 14.43 -5.29
CA ASP A 13 -4.40 15.66 -5.94
C ASP A 13 -2.95 16.00 -5.55
N ILE A 14 -2.17 14.99 -5.12
CA ILE A 14 -0.87 15.24 -4.50
C ILE A 14 0.08 15.98 -5.44
N GLU A 15 0.14 15.58 -6.71
CA GLU A 15 1.03 16.21 -7.69
C GLU A 15 0.73 17.70 -7.85
N HIS A 16 -0.56 18.05 -7.98
CA HIS A 16 -0.98 19.44 -8.08
C HIS A 16 -0.67 20.23 -6.79
N LEU A 17 -0.90 19.65 -5.62
CA LEU A 17 -0.58 20.28 -4.33
C LEU A 17 0.92 20.54 -4.18
N LEU A 18 1.76 19.59 -4.58
CA LEU A 18 3.22 19.73 -4.50
C LEU A 18 3.77 20.71 -5.53
N LEU A 19 3.14 20.85 -6.70
CA LEU A 19 3.51 21.87 -7.70
C LEU A 19 3.11 23.28 -7.26
N SER A 20 2.01 23.40 -6.52
CA SER A 20 1.46 24.68 -6.08
C SER A 20 2.15 25.24 -4.83
N ASP A 21 2.77 24.38 -4.01
CA ASP A 21 3.41 24.76 -2.75
C ASP A 21 4.79 24.09 -2.60
N SER A 22 5.84 24.89 -2.81
CA SER A 22 7.22 24.43 -2.73
C SER A 22 7.66 24.00 -1.33
N GLU A 23 7.11 24.59 -0.27
CA GLU A 23 7.43 24.23 1.11
C GLU A 23 6.80 22.89 1.47
N LEU A 24 5.54 22.70 1.07
CA LEU A 24 4.85 21.42 1.18
C LEU A 24 5.62 20.32 0.41
N ALA A 25 6.13 20.62 -0.78
CA ALA A 25 6.93 19.68 -1.56
C ALA A 25 8.22 19.24 -0.86
N VAL A 26 8.94 20.17 -0.20
CA VAL A 26 10.13 19.83 0.60
C VAL A 26 9.75 18.92 1.76
N ARG A 27 8.70 19.29 2.51
CA ARG A 27 8.23 18.51 3.67
C ARG A 27 7.77 17.12 3.26
N TYR A 28 7.03 17.02 2.16
CA TYR A 28 6.55 15.75 1.63
C TYR A 28 7.69 14.83 1.18
N ARG A 29 8.73 15.36 0.52
CA ARG A 29 9.92 14.57 0.16
C ARG A 29 10.62 14.01 1.39
N CYS A 30 10.79 14.82 2.44
CA CYS A 30 11.38 14.33 3.69
C CYS A 30 10.52 13.23 4.32
N PHE A 31 9.20 13.44 4.38
CA PHE A 31 8.25 12.47 4.89
C PHE A 31 8.28 11.14 4.10
N SER A 32 8.24 11.18 2.77
CA SER A 32 8.24 9.97 1.94
C SER A 32 9.55 9.19 2.07
N THR A 33 10.70 9.86 2.12
CA THR A 33 11.99 9.20 2.39
C THR A 33 12.01 8.52 3.76
N GLN A 34 11.45 9.16 4.80
CA GLN A 34 11.34 8.55 6.12
C GLN A 34 10.41 7.33 6.13
N CYS A 35 9.27 7.40 5.44
CA CYS A 35 8.36 6.26 5.32
C CYS A 35 9.01 5.06 4.61
N LEU A 36 9.76 5.30 3.52
CA LEU A 36 10.50 4.25 2.83
C LEU A 36 11.57 3.64 3.75
N ALA A 37 12.34 4.45 4.47
CA ALA A 37 13.33 3.94 5.42
C ALA A 37 12.70 3.07 6.53
N GLN A 38 11.53 3.49 7.05
CA GLN A 38 10.79 2.70 8.04
C GLN A 38 10.24 1.40 7.44
N GLY A 39 9.70 1.43 6.21
CA GLY A 39 9.26 0.22 5.51
C GLY A 39 10.38 -0.80 5.34
N GLN A 40 11.57 -0.35 4.94
CA GLN A 40 12.75 -1.21 4.84
C GLN A 40 13.16 -1.78 6.20
N ALA A 41 13.05 -1.00 7.27
CA ALA A 41 13.34 -1.46 8.63
C ALA A 41 12.35 -2.54 9.09
N ILE A 42 11.05 -2.41 8.74
CA ILE A 42 10.02 -3.41 9.02
C ILE A 42 10.34 -4.73 8.30
N TYR A 43 10.60 -4.69 6.99
CA TYR A 43 10.96 -5.91 6.25
C TYR A 43 12.26 -6.52 6.74
N SER A 44 13.26 -5.71 7.09
CA SER A 44 14.49 -6.20 7.71
C SER A 44 14.21 -6.91 9.04
N GLY A 45 13.25 -6.41 9.83
CA GLY A 45 12.77 -7.07 11.04
C GLY A 45 12.13 -8.42 10.76
N PHE A 46 11.29 -8.53 9.72
CA PHE A 46 10.69 -9.79 9.31
C PHE A 46 11.72 -10.81 8.81
N VAL A 47 12.74 -10.37 8.07
CA VAL A 47 13.86 -11.23 7.67
C VAL A 47 14.64 -11.73 8.87
N LYS A 48 14.96 -10.85 9.84
CA LYS A 48 15.62 -11.24 11.09
C LYS A 48 14.80 -12.22 11.93
N ALA A 49 13.47 -12.11 11.88
CA ALA A 49 12.55 -13.03 12.54
C ALA A 49 12.35 -14.36 11.78
N GLY A 50 12.93 -14.50 10.58
CA GLY A 50 12.77 -15.69 9.74
C GLY A 50 11.40 -15.81 9.07
N ILE A 51 10.59 -14.75 9.07
CA ILE A 51 9.25 -14.72 8.46
C ILE A 51 9.33 -14.58 6.94
N LEU A 52 10.26 -13.72 6.48
CA LEU A 52 10.54 -13.48 5.07
C LEU A 52 11.99 -13.87 4.76
N ASP A 53 12.25 -14.31 3.54
CA ASP A 53 13.59 -14.53 2.99
C ASP A 53 13.80 -13.58 1.82
N MET A 54 14.54 -12.49 2.07
CA MET A 54 14.79 -11.42 1.10
C MET A 54 16.22 -10.91 1.21
N THR A 55 16.83 -10.60 0.07
CA THR A 55 18.08 -9.84 0.00
C THR A 55 17.83 -8.36 0.31
N PRO A 56 18.88 -7.58 0.65
CA PRO A 56 18.76 -6.14 0.82
C PRO A 56 18.16 -5.42 -0.40
N GLN A 57 18.54 -5.84 -1.62
CA GLN A 57 17.98 -5.27 -2.86
C GLN A 57 16.49 -5.61 -3.02
N GLN A 58 16.07 -6.80 -2.60
CA GLN A 58 14.66 -7.20 -2.60
C GLN A 58 13.86 -6.40 -1.57
N ILE A 59 14.41 -6.16 -0.36
CA ILE A 59 13.80 -5.29 0.65
C ILE A 59 13.58 -3.87 0.10
N GLU A 60 14.60 -3.29 -0.50
CA GLU A 60 14.52 -1.94 -1.10
C GLU A 60 13.43 -1.90 -2.19
N SER A 61 13.47 -2.85 -3.12
CA SER A 61 12.53 -2.92 -4.25
C SER A 61 11.10 -3.14 -3.79
N LEU A 62 10.88 -4.06 -2.84
CA LEU A 62 9.56 -4.39 -2.32
C LEU A 62 8.97 -3.21 -1.55
N THR A 63 9.79 -2.52 -0.76
CA THR A 63 9.36 -1.31 -0.03
C THR A 63 8.90 -0.20 -0.97
N LEU A 64 9.64 0.03 -2.06
CA LEU A 64 9.27 1.03 -3.05
C LEU A 64 7.95 0.66 -3.75
N ASN A 65 7.80 -0.59 -4.17
CA ASN A 65 6.58 -1.08 -4.81
C ASN A 65 5.36 -0.99 -3.88
N ALA A 66 5.53 -1.42 -2.63
CA ALA A 66 4.55 -1.28 -1.56
C ALA A 66 4.09 0.18 -1.38
N TRP A 67 5.04 1.12 -1.33
CA TRP A 67 4.75 2.54 -1.21
C TRP A 67 3.95 3.08 -2.40
N ILE A 68 4.37 2.75 -3.63
CA ILE A 68 3.68 3.18 -4.86
C ILE A 68 2.23 2.69 -4.86
N ILE A 69 1.99 1.42 -4.52
CA ILE A 69 0.63 0.88 -4.44
C ILE A 69 -0.18 1.64 -3.39
N LEU A 70 0.38 1.84 -2.19
CA LEU A 70 -0.29 2.54 -1.10
C LEU A 70 -0.70 3.97 -1.48
N THR A 71 0.18 4.71 -2.15
CA THR A 71 -0.08 6.10 -2.54
C THR A 71 -1.00 6.23 -3.74
N SER A 72 -0.96 5.27 -4.67
CA SER A 72 -1.69 5.32 -5.93
C SER A 72 -3.06 4.64 -5.87
N TRP A 73 -3.32 3.80 -4.86
CA TRP A 73 -4.56 3.02 -4.77
C TRP A 73 -5.83 3.88 -4.76
N VAL A 74 -5.83 4.97 -3.97
CA VAL A 74 -6.99 5.87 -3.91
C VAL A 74 -7.20 6.59 -5.24
N GLY A 75 -6.13 7.08 -5.87
CA GLY A 75 -6.19 7.71 -7.19
C GLY A 75 -6.75 6.75 -8.24
N PHE A 76 -6.27 5.51 -8.26
CA PHE A 76 -6.78 4.44 -9.13
C PHE A 76 -8.29 4.20 -8.94
N LEU A 77 -8.77 4.10 -7.69
CA LEU A 77 -10.20 3.92 -7.44
C LEU A 77 -11.04 5.13 -7.84
N CYS A 78 -10.52 6.34 -7.71
CA CYS A 78 -11.22 7.55 -8.14
C CYS A 78 -11.36 7.67 -9.67
N THR A 79 -10.40 7.16 -10.45
CA THR A 79 -10.44 7.23 -11.93
C THR A 79 -11.19 6.06 -12.56
N THR A 80 -11.31 4.93 -11.86
CA THR A 80 -11.94 3.71 -12.40
C THR A 80 -13.40 3.51 -12.01
N ARG A 81 -13.92 4.27 -11.02
CA ARG A 81 -15.31 4.14 -10.54
C ARG A 81 -16.15 5.35 -10.94
N GLU A 82 -17.36 5.10 -11.46
CA GLU A 82 -18.32 6.16 -11.83
C GLU A 82 -18.77 7.01 -10.62
N ASN A 83 -18.84 6.43 -9.41
CA ASN A 83 -19.17 7.14 -8.16
C ASN A 83 -18.03 7.08 -7.14
N ALA A 84 -16.98 7.87 -7.37
CA ALA A 84 -15.79 7.97 -6.51
C ALA A 84 -16.05 8.52 -5.09
N THR A 85 -17.25 8.99 -4.79
CA THR A 85 -17.63 9.57 -3.49
C THR A 85 -17.87 8.51 -2.41
N HIS A 86 -18.17 7.27 -2.78
CA HIS A 86 -18.34 6.13 -1.88
C HIS A 86 -17.26 5.06 -2.12
N LEU A 87 -16.02 5.26 -1.61
CA LEU A 87 -15.14 4.08 -1.44
C LEU A 87 -15.75 3.22 -0.33
N SER A 88 -16.05 1.96 -0.68
CA SER A 88 -16.44 0.97 0.30
C SER A 88 -15.24 0.54 1.12
N GLU A 89 -15.50 0.06 2.34
CA GLU A 89 -14.49 -0.61 3.16
C GLU A 89 -13.83 -1.75 2.39
N GLU A 90 -14.61 -2.50 1.61
CA GLU A 90 -14.13 -3.56 0.70
C GLU A 90 -13.07 -3.07 -0.29
N ALA A 91 -13.23 -1.86 -0.85
CA ALA A 91 -12.27 -1.30 -1.80
C ALA A 91 -10.95 -0.93 -1.11
N LEU A 92 -10.98 -0.51 0.15
CA LEU A 92 -9.76 -0.29 0.93
C LEU A 92 -9.11 -1.60 1.35
N THR A 93 -9.91 -2.58 1.79
CA THR A 93 -9.45 -3.95 2.10
C THR A 93 -8.76 -4.58 0.90
N ARG A 94 -9.28 -4.38 -0.31
CA ARG A 94 -8.62 -4.81 -1.55
C ARG A 94 -7.24 -4.20 -1.73
N GLY A 95 -7.07 -2.92 -1.41
CA GLY A 95 -5.77 -2.25 -1.46
C GLY A 95 -4.76 -2.85 -0.50
N ILE A 96 -5.20 -3.21 0.71
CA ILE A 96 -4.36 -3.93 1.68
C ILE A 96 -3.96 -5.30 1.14
N TYR A 97 -4.89 -6.04 0.54
CA TYR A 97 -4.52 -7.31 -0.10
C TYR A 97 -3.42 -7.11 -1.15
N GLN A 98 -3.52 -6.07 -1.99
CA GLN A 98 -2.53 -5.81 -3.03
C GLN A 98 -1.15 -5.50 -2.46
N LEU A 99 -1.10 -4.91 -1.26
CA LEU A 99 0.13 -4.78 -0.52
C LEU A 99 0.63 -6.16 -0.09
N LEU A 100 -0.17 -6.89 0.72
CA LEU A 100 0.20 -8.16 1.36
C LEU A 100 0.58 -9.29 0.38
N ILE A 101 0.02 -9.28 -0.82
CA ILE A 101 0.30 -10.32 -1.82
C ILE A 101 1.71 -10.16 -2.40
N LEU A 102 2.33 -8.97 -2.33
CA LEU A 102 3.69 -8.74 -2.79
C LEU A 102 4.72 -9.53 -1.97
N GLU A 103 4.49 -9.69 -0.68
CA GLU A 103 5.37 -10.41 0.23
C GLU A 103 5.26 -11.93 0.07
N SER A 104 4.15 -12.44 -0.48
CA SER A 104 3.83 -13.88 -0.54
C SER A 104 4.91 -14.74 -1.20
N GLY A 105 5.65 -14.17 -2.15
CA GLY A 105 6.78 -14.81 -2.84
C GLY A 105 8.00 -15.03 -1.95
N TYR A 106 8.13 -14.27 -0.86
CA TYR A 106 9.27 -14.28 0.06
C TYR A 106 8.96 -14.94 1.40
N VAL A 107 7.71 -15.34 1.66
CA VAL A 107 7.33 -15.98 2.91
C VAL A 107 8.01 -17.33 3.06
N THR A 108 8.68 -17.53 4.19
CA THR A 108 9.37 -18.78 4.50
C THR A 108 8.39 -19.91 4.79
N PRO A 109 8.78 -21.18 4.60
CA PRO A 109 7.86 -22.31 4.76
C PRO A 109 7.07 -22.37 6.09
N PRO A 110 7.65 -22.06 7.26
CA PRO A 110 6.93 -22.12 8.54
C PRO A 110 5.74 -21.14 8.65
N TYR A 111 5.81 -20.01 7.94
CA TYR A 111 4.81 -18.94 8.04
C TYR A 111 3.82 -18.92 6.87
N ARG A 112 4.05 -19.72 5.82
CA ARG A 112 3.24 -19.72 4.60
C ARG A 112 1.75 -19.93 4.88
N ALA A 113 1.40 -20.93 5.70
CA ALA A 113 0.01 -21.20 6.04
C ALA A 113 -0.67 -20.01 6.75
N ALA A 114 0.03 -19.35 7.68
CA ALA A 114 -0.52 -18.21 8.39
C ALA A 114 -0.71 -17.00 7.48
N VAL A 115 0.24 -16.74 6.57
CA VAL A 115 0.11 -15.66 5.58
C VAL A 115 -0.97 -15.97 4.56
N ASP A 116 -1.13 -17.22 4.12
CA ASP A 116 -2.20 -17.61 3.19
C ASP A 116 -3.59 -17.41 3.81
N GLU A 117 -3.77 -17.71 5.10
CA GLU A 117 -5.03 -17.41 5.81
C GLU A 117 -5.28 -15.90 5.93
N LEU A 118 -4.24 -15.12 6.23
CA LEU A 118 -4.33 -13.65 6.22
C LEU A 118 -4.72 -13.12 4.84
N LEU A 119 -4.10 -13.62 3.76
CA LEU A 119 -4.42 -13.21 2.39
C LEU A 119 -5.87 -13.52 2.02
N LYS A 120 -6.43 -14.64 2.50
CA LYS A 120 -7.85 -14.98 2.30
C LYS A 120 -8.77 -13.99 3.02
N GLU A 121 -8.44 -13.58 4.24
CA GLU A 121 -9.23 -12.61 5.02
C GLU A 121 -9.34 -11.26 4.29
N TYR A 122 -8.25 -10.79 3.68
CA TYR A 122 -8.22 -9.51 2.97
C TYR A 122 -8.62 -9.62 1.49
N TYR A 123 -8.90 -10.83 0.99
CA TYR A 123 -9.25 -11.01 -0.41
C TYR A 123 -10.66 -10.49 -0.71
N VAL A 124 -10.71 -9.47 -1.55
CA VAL A 124 -11.95 -8.97 -2.17
C VAL A 124 -11.83 -9.16 -3.68
N PRO A 125 -12.83 -9.73 -4.38
CA PRO A 125 -12.82 -9.80 -5.83
C PRO A 125 -12.68 -8.41 -6.47
N LEU A 126 -11.83 -8.30 -7.50
CA LEU A 126 -11.59 -7.01 -8.17
C LEU A 126 -12.90 -6.42 -8.73
N GLN A 127 -13.79 -7.24 -9.28
CA GLN A 127 -15.07 -6.77 -9.83
C GLN A 127 -15.95 -6.12 -8.76
N LYS A 128 -15.98 -6.64 -7.54
CA LYS A 128 -16.69 -6.02 -6.40
C LYS A 128 -16.06 -4.69 -5.97
N THR A 129 -14.74 -4.56 -6.17
CA THR A 129 -14.01 -3.33 -5.87
C THR A 129 -14.28 -2.23 -6.91
N LEU A 130 -14.38 -2.60 -8.20
CA LEU A 130 -14.52 -1.64 -9.30
C LEU A 130 -15.98 -1.23 -9.53
N VAL A 131 -16.95 -2.11 -9.32
CA VAL A 131 -18.37 -1.80 -9.51
C VAL A 131 -18.95 -1.17 -8.24
N VAL A 132 -19.82 -0.19 -8.40
CA VAL A 132 -20.70 0.32 -7.34
C VAL A 132 -22.02 -0.41 -7.53
N GLN A 133 -22.41 -1.27 -6.59
CA GLN A 133 -23.81 -1.75 -6.52
C GLN A 133 -24.67 -0.64 -5.92
#